data_AF-A0A925HUH7-F1
#
_entry.id   AF-A0A925HUH7-F1
#
_cell.length_a   1.000
_cell.length_b   1.000
_cell.length_c   1.000
_cell.angle_alpha   90.00
_cell.angle_beta   90.00
_cell.angle_gamma   90.00
#
_symmetry.space_group_name_H-M   'P 1'
#
loop_
_entity.id
_entity.type
_entity.pdbx_description
1 polymer ?
#
loop_
_entity_poly.entity_id
_entity_poly.type
_entity_poly.pdbx_seq_one_letter_code
_entity_poly.pdbx_strand_id
1 'polypeptide(L)'
;MKNRIILVALLLVGFIAANAQGPQRRTIEERVKTIHEKMDSAFKPAAEKLTEIDAIFTDYYKASDKAREELMAGGARPDRDAMMAKMEPITTERDTKLKKVLGEDQFKKWKDEIEPSMRPQRRQQ
;
A
#
# COMPACT_ATOMS: atom_id res chain seq x y z
N MET A 1 11.10 -43.90 30.05
CA MET A 1 11.29 -42.97 28.91
C MET A 1 9.99 -42.77 28.11
N LYS A 2 8.87 -42.41 28.76
CA LYS A 2 7.55 -42.29 28.09
C LYS A 2 6.96 -40.87 28.13
N ASN A 3 7.51 -40.00 28.99
CA ASN A 3 7.01 -38.63 29.17
C ASN A 3 7.92 -37.55 28.54
N ARG A 4 9.05 -37.95 27.93
CA ARG A 4 9.98 -37.02 27.24
C ARG A 4 9.68 -36.85 25.75
N ILE A 5 8.87 -37.75 25.16
CA ILE A 5 8.51 -37.70 23.73
C ILE A 5 7.40 -36.67 23.47
N ILE A 6 6.57 -36.35 24.47
CA ILE A 6 5.45 -35.40 24.34
C ILE A 6 5.95 -33.94 24.26
N LEU A 7 7.07 -33.60 24.91
CA LEU A 7 7.65 -32.24 24.89
C LEU A 7 8.26 -31.87 23.53
N VAL A 8 8.75 -32.85 22.75
CA VAL A 8 9.35 -32.60 21.43
C VAL A 8 8.27 -32.36 20.36
N ALA A 9 7.10 -32.98 20.50
CA ALA A 9 5.97 -32.77 19.58
C ALA A 9 5.34 -31.37 19.71
N LEU A 10 5.32 -30.77 20.90
CA LEU A 10 4.81 -29.41 21.12
C LEU A 10 5.72 -28.31 20.55
N LEU A 11 7.03 -28.54 20.50
CA LEU A 11 7.98 -27.58 19.94
C LEU A 11 7.93 -27.52 18.40
N LEU A 12 7.54 -28.61 17.73
CA LEU A 12 7.40 -28.66 16.27
C LEU A 12 6.16 -27.93 15.74
N VAL A 13 5.10 -27.80 16.54
CA VAL A 13 3.88 -27.07 16.16
C VAL A 13 4.10 -25.54 16.19
N GLY A 14 4.98 -25.05 17.07
CA GLY A 14 5.30 -23.62 17.19
C GLY A 14 6.02 -23.02 15.96
N PHE A 15 6.78 -23.84 15.22
CA PHE A 15 7.54 -23.36 14.06
C PHE A 15 6.69 -23.12 12.81
N ILE A 16 5.55 -23.81 12.69
CA ILE A 16 4.64 -23.70 11.54
C ILE A 16 3.75 -22.44 11.66
N ALA A 17 3.37 -22.04 12.88
CA ALA A 17 2.54 -20.86 13.10
C ALA A 17 3.24 -19.53 12.78
N ALA A 18 4.57 -19.44 12.97
CA ALA A 18 5.32 -18.21 12.75
C ALA A 18 5.46 -17.81 11.26
N ASN A 19 5.31 -18.76 10.33
CA ASN A 19 5.39 -18.50 8.88
C ASN A 19 4.01 -18.40 8.20
N ALA A 20 2.91 -18.60 8.95
CA ALA A 20 1.55 -18.49 8.43
C ALA A 20 1.06 -17.03 8.32
N GLN A 21 1.80 -16.08 8.89
CA GLN A 21 1.50 -14.66 8.80
C GLN A 21 2.28 -14.07 7.63
N GLY A 22 1.59 -13.91 6.49
CA GLY A 22 2.15 -13.21 5.34
C GLY A 22 2.66 -11.80 5.72
N PRO A 23 3.45 -11.15 4.86
CA PRO A 23 4.04 -9.84 5.16
C PRO A 23 2.99 -8.90 5.74
N GLN A 24 3.27 -8.36 6.93
CA GLN A 24 2.36 -7.45 7.62
C GLN A 24 2.01 -6.28 6.67
N ARG A 25 0.71 -6.01 6.52
CA ARG A 25 0.25 -4.85 5.76
C ARG A 25 0.75 -3.60 6.47
N ARG A 26 1.39 -2.69 5.73
CA ARG A 26 1.78 -1.38 6.25
C ARG A 26 0.54 -0.60 6.67
N THR A 27 0.65 0.20 7.72
CA THR A 27 -0.41 1.12 8.13
C THR A 27 -0.59 2.25 7.11
N ILE A 28 -1.72 2.95 7.16
CA ILE A 28 -1.94 4.13 6.30
C ILE A 28 -0.85 5.18 6.58
N GLU A 29 -0.53 5.42 7.85
CA GLU A 29 0.50 6.39 8.26
C GLU A 29 1.88 6.05 7.69
N GLU A 30 2.31 4.78 7.74
CA GLU A 30 3.58 4.34 7.16
C GLU A 30 3.61 4.53 5.64
N ARG A 31 2.49 4.27 4.96
CA ARG A 31 2.36 4.45 3.52
C ARG A 31 2.39 5.93 3.15
N VAL A 32 1.72 6.79 3.92
CA VAL A 32 1.74 8.25 3.72
C VAL A 32 3.14 8.80 3.98
N LYS A 33 3.80 8.38 5.06
CA LYS A 33 5.20 8.77 5.34
C LYS A 33 6.15 8.42 4.19
N THR A 34 5.97 7.25 3.57
CA THR A 34 6.77 6.88 2.39
C THR A 34 6.54 7.85 1.23
N ILE A 35 5.31 8.30 1.01
CA ILE A 35 4.98 9.28 -0.03
C ILE A 35 5.56 10.64 0.33
N HIS A 36 5.39 11.09 1.58
CA HIS A 36 5.94 12.33 2.10
C HIS A 36 7.43 12.44 1.81
N GLU A 37 8.22 11.43 2.22
CA GLU A 37 9.66 11.40 2.01
C GLU A 37 10.04 11.43 0.51
N LYS A 38 9.26 10.74 -0.34
CA LYS A 38 9.50 10.74 -1.79
C LYS A 38 9.21 12.08 -2.44
N MET A 39 8.11 12.72 -2.04
CA MET A 39 7.69 14.02 -2.58
C MET A 39 8.62 15.13 -2.11
N ASP A 40 9.00 15.13 -0.83
CA ASP A 40 9.97 16.07 -0.28
C ASP A 40 11.33 15.93 -0.97
N SER A 41 11.83 14.70 -1.10
CA SER A 41 13.10 14.45 -1.79
C SER A 41 13.08 14.86 -3.27
N ALA A 42 11.96 14.63 -3.99
CA ALA A 42 11.89 14.86 -5.43
C ALA A 42 11.62 16.33 -5.80
N PHE A 43 10.82 17.03 -5.01
CA PHE A 43 10.27 18.34 -5.36
C PHE A 43 10.58 19.44 -4.35
N LYS A 44 10.94 19.10 -3.10
CA LYS A 44 11.13 20.04 -2.00
C LYS A 44 10.02 21.10 -1.92
N PRO A 45 8.74 20.69 -1.90
CA PRO A 45 7.62 21.63 -1.87
C PRO A 45 7.59 22.40 -0.55
N ALA A 46 6.82 23.49 -0.51
CA ALA A 46 6.51 24.15 0.75
C ALA A 46 5.78 23.18 1.72
N ALA A 47 5.98 23.34 3.02
CA ALA A 47 5.40 22.46 4.04
C ALA A 47 3.86 22.36 3.96
N GLU A 48 3.18 23.43 3.57
CA GLU A 48 1.73 23.46 3.36
C GLU A 48 1.31 22.52 2.22
N LYS A 49 2.00 22.59 1.07
CA LYS A 49 1.76 21.67 -0.06
C LYS A 49 2.06 20.22 0.31
N LEU A 50 3.09 19.99 1.12
CA LEU A 50 3.43 18.65 1.58
C LEU A 50 2.34 18.08 2.50
N THR A 51 1.78 18.91 3.39
CA THR A 51 0.62 18.57 4.22
C THR A 51 -0.62 18.26 3.37
N GLU A 52 -0.87 19.02 2.30
CA GLU A 52 -1.96 18.75 1.36
C GLU A 52 -1.77 17.41 0.64
N ILE A 53 -0.53 17.11 0.20
CA ILE A 53 -0.19 15.83 -0.40
C ILE A 53 -0.46 14.68 0.58
N ASP A 54 -0.04 14.81 1.84
CA ASP A 54 -0.27 13.80 2.87
C ASP A 54 -1.76 13.52 3.08
N ALA A 55 -2.60 14.57 3.08
CA ALA A 55 -4.05 14.44 3.17
C ALA A 55 -4.63 13.70 1.94
N ILE A 56 -4.20 14.07 0.72
CA ILE A 56 -4.62 13.41 -0.53
C ILE A 56 -4.31 11.90 -0.48
N PHE A 57 -3.12 11.52 -0.02
CA PHE A 57 -2.73 10.11 0.05
C PHE A 57 -3.38 9.37 1.22
N THR A 58 -3.65 10.04 2.34
CA THR A 58 -4.45 9.49 3.43
C THR A 58 -5.84 9.08 2.94
N ASP A 59 -6.53 9.96 2.22
CA ASP A 59 -7.85 9.70 1.67
C ASP A 59 -7.81 8.58 0.62
N TYR A 60 -6.83 8.63 -0.29
CA TYR A 60 -6.60 7.58 -1.27
C TYR A 60 -6.45 6.20 -0.61
N TYR A 61 -5.62 6.08 0.43
CA TYR A 61 -5.40 4.79 1.09
C TYR A 61 -6.62 4.32 1.89
N LYS A 62 -7.34 5.21 2.58
CA LYS A 62 -8.62 4.85 3.23
C LYS A 62 -9.63 4.29 2.22
N ALA A 63 -9.80 4.97 1.08
CA ALA A 63 -10.71 4.55 0.03
C ALA A 63 -10.26 3.22 -0.61
N SER A 64 -8.97 3.09 -0.90
CA SER A 64 -8.38 1.88 -1.47
C SER A 64 -8.54 0.66 -0.57
N ASP A 65 -8.29 0.82 0.73
CA ASP A 65 -8.38 -0.26 1.70
C ASP A 65 -9.85 -0.69 1.87
N LYS A 66 -10.79 0.26 1.93
CA LYS A 66 -12.23 -0.03 1.93
C LYS A 66 -12.67 -0.78 0.67
N ALA A 67 -12.27 -0.32 -0.51
CA ALA A 67 -12.61 -0.98 -1.78
C ALA A 67 -12.07 -2.42 -1.82
N ARG A 68 -10.87 -2.63 -1.29
CA ARG A 68 -10.29 -3.97 -1.18
C ARG A 68 -11.04 -4.84 -0.18
N GLU A 69 -11.44 -4.31 0.97
CA GLU A 69 -12.23 -5.03 1.97
C GLU A 69 -13.57 -5.49 1.40
N GLU A 70 -14.30 -4.60 0.73
CA GLU A 70 -15.58 -4.92 0.06
C GLU A 70 -15.42 -6.08 -0.94
N LEU A 71 -14.35 -6.06 -1.74
CA LEU A 71 -14.09 -7.10 -2.74
C LEU A 71 -13.66 -8.44 -2.11
N MET A 72 -12.96 -8.41 -0.98
CA MET A 72 -12.54 -9.62 -0.26
C MET A 72 -13.65 -10.24 0.59
N ALA A 73 -14.67 -9.46 0.98
CA ALA A 73 -15.81 -9.93 1.78
C ALA A 73 -16.64 -11.02 1.07
N GLY A 74 -16.55 -11.12 -0.26
CA GLY A 74 -17.25 -12.14 -1.06
C GLY A 74 -16.70 -13.57 -0.94
N GLY A 75 -15.67 -13.83 -0.13
CA GLY A 75 -15.13 -15.17 0.15
C GLY A 75 -14.31 -15.81 -0.99
N ALA A 76 -14.36 -15.26 -2.21
CA ALA A 76 -13.51 -15.63 -3.33
C ALA A 76 -12.34 -14.64 -3.51
N ARG A 77 -11.28 -15.06 -4.21
CA ARG A 77 -10.25 -14.11 -4.65
C ARG A 77 -10.93 -13.05 -5.55
N PRO A 78 -10.73 -11.74 -5.29
CA PRO A 78 -11.31 -10.70 -6.13
C PRO A 78 -10.91 -10.88 -7.58
N ASP A 79 -11.89 -10.77 -8.46
CA ASP A 79 -11.66 -10.61 -9.89
C ASP A 79 -10.74 -9.40 -10.11
N ARG A 80 -9.71 -9.57 -10.95
CA ARG A 80 -8.77 -8.50 -11.28
C ARG A 80 -9.47 -7.33 -11.95
N ASP A 81 -10.46 -7.59 -12.79
CA ASP A 81 -11.19 -6.55 -13.51
C ASP A 81 -12.11 -5.78 -12.56
N ALA A 82 -12.76 -6.49 -11.62
CA ALA A 82 -13.54 -5.85 -10.57
C ALA A 82 -12.67 -4.98 -9.65
N MET A 83 -11.45 -5.43 -9.31
CA MET A 83 -10.48 -4.65 -8.56
C MET A 83 -10.07 -3.39 -9.32
N MET A 84 -9.73 -3.53 -10.61
CA MET A 84 -9.36 -2.38 -11.45
C MET A 84 -10.51 -1.38 -11.54
N ALA A 85 -11.74 -1.83 -11.82
CA ALA A 85 -12.92 -0.99 -11.94
C ALA A 85 -13.24 -0.21 -10.65
N LYS A 86 -13.04 -0.83 -9.48
CA LYS A 86 -13.21 -0.16 -8.18
C LYS A 86 -12.08 0.83 -7.85
N MET A 87 -10.86 0.50 -8.26
CA MET A 87 -9.67 1.31 -7.97
C MET A 87 -9.46 2.48 -8.93
N GLU A 88 -9.92 2.38 -10.17
CA GLU A 88 -9.80 3.43 -11.19
C GLU A 88 -10.35 4.79 -10.70
N PRO A 89 -11.62 4.92 -10.27
CA PRO A 89 -12.15 6.21 -9.83
C PRO A 89 -11.39 6.78 -8.62
N ILE A 90 -10.98 5.92 -7.68
CA ILE A 90 -10.19 6.30 -6.50
C ILE A 90 -8.83 6.87 -6.91
N THR A 91 -8.18 6.25 -7.89
CA THR A 91 -6.89 6.67 -8.44
C THR A 91 -7.03 7.98 -9.22
N THR A 92 -8.07 8.10 -10.03
CA THR A 92 -8.37 9.32 -10.83
C THR A 92 -8.66 10.52 -9.94
N GLU A 93 -9.40 10.32 -8.84
CA GLU A 93 -9.67 11.39 -7.87
C GLU A 93 -8.37 11.87 -7.21
N ARG A 94 -7.52 10.95 -6.75
CA ARG A 94 -6.19 11.26 -6.21
C ARG A 94 -5.36 12.03 -7.22
N ASP A 95 -5.28 11.55 -8.46
CA ASP A 95 -4.48 12.17 -9.52
C ASP A 95 -4.97 13.58 -9.87
N THR A 96 -6.29 13.78 -9.88
CA THR A 96 -6.90 15.10 -10.10
C THR A 96 -6.52 16.08 -8.99
N LYS A 97 -6.60 15.66 -7.72
CA LYS A 97 -6.22 16.51 -6.58
C LYS A 97 -4.71 16.77 -6.59
N LEU A 98 -3.90 15.74 -6.82
CA LEU A 98 -2.45 15.83 -6.82
C LEU A 98 -1.94 16.74 -7.95
N LYS A 99 -2.52 16.66 -9.16
CA LYS A 99 -2.18 17.56 -10.28
C LYS A 99 -2.42 19.03 -9.93
N LYS A 100 -3.45 19.35 -9.14
CA LYS A 100 -3.71 20.74 -8.70
C LYS A 100 -2.64 21.27 -7.75
N VAL A 101 -2.13 20.42 -6.85
CA VAL A 101 -1.09 20.82 -5.86
C VAL A 101 0.29 20.94 -6.51
N LEU A 102 0.64 19.96 -7.35
CA LEU A 102 1.95 19.86 -8.01
C LEU A 102 2.06 20.73 -9.27
N GLY A 103 0.95 21.00 -9.95
CA GLY A 103 0.99 21.53 -11.31
C GLY A 103 1.41 20.47 -12.34
N GLU A 104 1.45 20.87 -13.61
CA GLU A 104 1.58 19.92 -14.73
C GLU A 104 2.94 19.21 -14.78
N ASP A 105 4.05 19.95 -14.68
CA ASP A 105 5.39 19.39 -14.85
C ASP A 105 5.76 18.42 -13.71
N GLN A 106 5.50 18.81 -12.46
CA GLN A 106 5.76 17.97 -11.30
C GLN A 106 4.83 16.76 -11.27
N PHE A 107 3.56 16.92 -11.67
CA PHE A 107 2.64 15.79 -11.79
C PHE A 107 3.07 14.81 -12.88
N LYS A 108 3.56 15.31 -14.03
CA LYS A 108 4.13 14.46 -15.07
C LYS A 108 5.30 13.63 -14.54
N LYS A 109 6.26 14.27 -13.86
CA LYS A 109 7.38 13.56 -13.22
C LYS A 109 6.92 12.55 -12.16
N TRP A 110 5.88 12.89 -11.40
CA TRP A 110 5.27 11.94 -10.46
C TRP A 110 4.77 10.67 -11.17
N LYS A 111 4.01 10.82 -12.27
CA LYS A 111 3.45 9.69 -13.01
C LYS A 111 4.50 8.86 -13.75
N ASP A 112 5.50 9.52 -14.32
CA ASP A 112 6.47 8.89 -15.20
C ASP A 112 7.61 8.22 -14.42
N GLU A 113 8.01 8.77 -13.27
CA GLU A 113 9.21 8.32 -12.54
C GLU A 113 8.91 7.87 -11.11
N ILE A 114 8.23 8.72 -10.32
CA ILE A 114 8.16 8.51 -8.87
C ILE A 114 7.17 7.40 -8.52
N GLU A 115 5.91 7.49 -8.97
CA GLU A 115 4.89 6.48 -8.70
C GLU A 115 5.32 5.08 -9.19
N PRO A 116 5.87 4.90 -10.40
CA PRO A 116 6.39 3.61 -10.85
C PRO A 116 7.51 3.06 -9.97
N SER A 117 8.43 3.92 -9.50
CA SER A 117 9.56 3.49 -8.64
C SER A 117 9.12 2.91 -7.29
N MET A 118 7.90 3.23 -6.85
CA MET A 118 7.34 2.77 -5.58
C MET A 118 6.60 1.44 -5.68
N ARG A 119 6.34 0.94 -6.89
CA ARG A 119 5.68 -0.35 -7.08
C ARG A 119 6.63 -1.48 -6.66
N PRO A 120 6.13 -2.53 -5.97
CA PRO A 120 6.95 -3.70 -5.69
C PRO A 120 7.52 -4.25 -7.00
N GLN A 121 8.84 -4.21 -7.16
CA GLN A 121 9.49 -4.87 -8.27
C GLN A 121 9.19 -6.35 -8.14
N ARG A 122 8.46 -6.92 -9.11
CA ARG A 122 8.37 -8.37 -9.23
C ARG A 122 9.81 -8.85 -9.40
N ARG A 123 10.38 -9.46 -8.37
CA ARG A 123 11.64 -10.18 -8.52
C ARG A 123 11.38 -11.17 -9.65
N GLN A 124 11.97 -10.93 -10.82
CA GLN A 124 12.09 -11.95 -11.84
C GLN A 124 13.03 -12.97 -11.21
N GLN A 125 12.45 -14.01 -10.62
CA GLN A 125 13.17 -15.23 -10.29
C GLN A 125 13.19 -16.09 -11.55
#